data_AF-A0A4Q5RII5-F1
#
_entry.id   AF-A0A4Q5RII5-F1
#
_cell.length_a   1.000
_cell.length_b   1.000
_cell.length_c   1.000
_cell.angle_alpha   90.00
_cell.angle_beta   90.00
_cell.angle_gamma   90.00
#
_symmetry.space_group_name_H-M   'P 1'
#
loop_
_entity.id
_entity.type
_entity.pdbx_description
1 polymer ?
#
loop_
_entity_poly.entity_id
_entity_poly.type
_entity_poly.pdbx_seq_one_letter_code
_entity_poly.pdbx_strand_id
1 'polypeptide(L)' 'MQKAAQLLREKQLTVSEVGYQLGLTNLSHFARVFEQHLGLKPKKYSAR' A
#
# COMPACT_ATOMS: atom_id res chain seq x y z
N MET A 1 0.92 -5.11 -7.34
CA MET A 1 1.39 -4.56 -6.04
C MET A 1 2.64 -3.67 -6.14
N GLN A 2 3.50 -3.81 -7.15
CA GLN A 2 4.68 -2.95 -7.30
C GLN A 2 4.35 -1.44 -7.37
N LYS A 3 3.31 -1.04 -8.12
CA LYS A 3 2.88 0.37 -8.20
C LYS A 3 2.47 0.94 -6.83
N ALA A 4 1.80 0.14 -6.00
CA ALA A 4 1.44 0.52 -4.65
C ALA A 4 2.68 0.73 -3.76
N ALA A 5 3.67 -0.17 -3.86
CA ALA A 5 4.92 -0.05 -3.12
C ALA A 5 5.71 1.20 -3.52
N GLN A 6 5.75 1.50 -4.81
CA GLN A 6 6.39 2.70 -5.35
C GLN A 6 5.71 3.97 -4.82
N LEU A 7 4.37 4.02 -4.81
CA LEU A 7 3.62 5.15 -4.27
C LEU A 7 3.84 5.34 -2.76
N LEU A 8 3.87 4.25 -1.99
CA LEU A 8 4.15 4.31 -0.55
C LEU A 8 5.57 4.80 -0.25
N ARG A 9 6.56 4.41 -1.07
CA ARG A 9 7.98 4.70 -0.81
C ARG A 9 8.47 6.00 -1.45
N GLU A 10 8.17 6.23 -2.73
CA GLU A 10 8.65 7.41 -3.45
C GLU A 10 7.82 8.65 -3.14
N LYS A 11 6.49 8.48 -3.01
CA LYS A 11 5.58 9.60 -2.76
C LYS A 11 5.24 9.78 -1.28
N GLN A 12 5.76 8.91 -0.41
CA GLN A 12 5.45 8.90 1.04
C GLN A 12 3.94 8.92 1.32
N LEU A 13 3.15 8.36 0.39
CA LEU A 13 1.70 8.35 0.50
C LEU A 13 1.28 7.37 1.60
N THR A 14 0.16 7.67 2.22
CA THR A 14 -0.47 6.76 3.18
C THR A 14 -1.11 5.57 2.47
N VAL A 15 -1.30 4.48 3.22
CA VAL A 15 -2.02 3.28 2.76
C VAL A 15 -3.39 3.63 2.18
N SER A 16 -4.08 4.61 2.77
CA SER A 16 -5.40 5.07 2.34
C SER A 16 -5.34 5.82 1.01
N GLU A 17 -4.38 6.72 0.83
CA GLU A 17 -4.20 7.46 -0.44
C GLU A 17 -3.82 6.54 -1.59
N VAL A 18 -2.94 5.58 -1.32
CA VAL A 18 -2.56 4.56 -2.31
C VAL A 18 -3.76 3.67 -2.65
N GLY A 19 -4.54 3.26 -1.66
CA GLY A 19 -5.79 2.53 -1.90
C GLY A 19 -6.76 3.33 -2.77
N TYR A 20 -6.96 4.61 -2.45
CA TYR A 20 -7.84 5.50 -3.21
C TYR A 20 -7.37 5.69 -4.66
N GLN A 21 -6.08 5.95 -4.89
CA GLN A 21 -5.51 6.07 -6.25
C GLN A 21 -5.64 4.80 -7.09
N LEU A 22 -5.66 3.63 -6.44
CA LEU A 22 -5.80 2.34 -7.11
C LEU A 22 -7.28 1.92 -7.25
N GLY A 23 -8.22 2.77 -6.86
CA GLY A 23 -9.66 2.45 -6.89
C GLY A 23 -10.07 1.38 -5.88
N LEU A 24 -9.25 1.15 -4.84
CA LEU A 24 -9.49 0.17 -3.81
C LEU A 24 -10.38 0.76 -2.73
N THR A 25 -11.64 0.35 -2.73
CA THR A 25 -12.63 0.69 -1.70
C THR A 25 -12.40 -0.06 -0.39
N ASN A 26 -11.76 -1.23 -0.44
CA ASN A 26 -11.45 -2.05 0.73
C ASN A 26 -9.96 -2.04 1.06
N LEU A 27 -9.56 -1.15 1.96
CA LEU A 27 -8.17 -1.00 2.43
C LEU A 27 -7.68 -2.22 3.22
N SER A 28 -8.57 -2.96 3.90
CA SER A 28 -8.20 -4.18 4.62
C SER A 28 -7.82 -5.30 3.67
N HIS A 29 -8.57 -5.45 2.57
CA HIS A 29 -8.23 -6.38 1.50
C HIS A 29 -6.91 -5.98 0.83
N PHE A 30 -6.75 -4.69 0.50
CA PHE A 30 -5.50 -4.16 -0.03
C PHE A 30 -4.30 -4.50 0.86
N ALA A 31 -4.42 -4.24 2.18
CA ALA A 31 -3.32 -4.47 3.11
C ALA A 31 -2.91 -5.95 3.18
N ARG A 32 -3.87 -6.88 3.15
CA ARG A 32 -3.60 -8.32 3.09
C ARG A 32 -2.87 -8.71 1.81
N VAL A 33 -3.39 -8.29 0.65
CA VAL A 33 -2.78 -8.63 -0.64
C VAL A 33 -1.39 -8.00 -0.79
N PHE A 34 -1.22 -6.77 -0.30
CA PHE A 34 0.07 -6.08 -0.28
C PHE A 34 1.08 -6.84 0.60
N GLU A 35 0.69 -7.22 1.81
CA GLU A 35 1.52 -8.02 2.72
C GLU A 35 1.89 -9.38 2.11
N GLN A 36 0.96 -10.06 1.44
CA GLN A 36 1.23 -11.31 0.74
C GLN A 36 2.24 -11.16 -0.40
N HIS A 37 2.22 -10.04 -1.13
CA HIS A 37 3.13 -9.82 -2.25
C HIS A 37 4.50 -9.29 -1.83
N LEU A 38 4.59 -8.50 -0.76
CA LEU A 38 5.80 -7.78 -0.37
C LEU A 38 6.37 -8.24 0.97
N GLY A 39 5.70 -9.16 1.67
CA GLY A 39 6.09 -9.68 2.98
C GLY A 39 5.98 -8.67 4.12
N LEU A 40 5.48 -7.46 3.85
CA LEU A 40 5.43 -6.35 4.80
C LEU A 40 4.09 -5.64 4.73
N LYS A 41 3.56 -5.27 5.89
CA LYS A 41 2.34 -4.45 5.96
C LYS A 41 2.59 -3.08 5.31
N PRO A 42 1.65 -2.55 4.51
CA PRO A 42 1.85 -1.28 3.82
C PRO A 42 2.08 -0.10 4.77
N LYS A 43 1.50 -0.14 5.97
CA LYS A 43 1.75 0.86 7.03
C LYS A 43 3.20 0.85 7.52
N LYS A 44 3.84 -0.32 7.62
CA LYS A 44 5.27 -0.44 7.95
C LYS A 44 6.15 -0.08 6.76
N TYR A 45 5.66 -0.28 5.54
CA TYR A 45 6.40 0.00 4.31
C TYR A 45 6.51 1.50 4.02
N SER A 46 5.48 2.29 4.34
CA SER A 46 5.45 3.75 4.15
C SER A 46 6.13 4.54 5.28
N ALA A 47 6.30 3.96 6.47
CA ALA A 47 6.96 4.61 7.61
C ALA A 47 8.49 4.53 7.59
N ARG A 48 9.09 4.18 6.44
CA ARG A 48 10.51 3.83 6.30
C ARG A 48 11.11 4.56 5.11
#